data_AF-A0A2P5B5W8-F1
#
_entry.id   AF-A0A2P5B5W8-F1
#
_cell.length_a   1.000
_cell.length_b   1.000
_cell.length_c   1.000
_cell.angle_alpha   90.00
_cell.angle_beta   90.00
_cell.angle_gamma   90.00
#
_symmetry.space_group_name_H-M   'P 1'
#
loop_
_entity.id
_entity.type
_entity.pdbx_description
1 polymer ?
#
loop_
_entity_poly.entity_id
_entity_poly.type
_entity_poly.pdbx_seq_one_letter_code
_entity_poly.pdbx_strand_id
1 'polypeptide(L)'
;MENPTETLPKAHEDDDGPDSPSSRRNSCHDLQAELEEPRSQSRLSAVEESLNLFRQERDEAVTRYADSVKLIAEISSEKDSLWDRIRELEASTRGKEDEFMTRIDSEVKEREKIEKEAETYRERIEELGIERKRRNEFLFKCLDSIRSAKESLGRIIKNVDEEKIADGKSSNGVKESDLRSLESELNEELMVVTRLAFEAEEKVSVYTEVGKKERRELENSVVSLTEENRDINSLLRVALLEKEAVEKRLKVNSEQKRVALLQRVGFGFGFMMGSGNNEQLSESSSGTKSDSSECEEEVVSLASTVERIMKNLRLEITQLRRSLEESRSDTERLQSLAEKQAQTIAENKLYIKELEERERVLAQNVEELLLEIKETQAEVTRWREACELEVEAGKVEIGERDKVIAILKQELERTKVALDASNGKLKLKEELVAAAMAAQAAAEKSLRLADGRSAGLRERIEELTRQLEEAESREQSSRRVRHICWPWRVLTNNVNNRMQNVRRMIPEMQAFLH
;
A
#
# COMPACT_ATOMS: atom_id res chain seq x y z
N MET A 1 -5.05 39.51 -26.58
CA MET A 1 -5.82 40.64 -27.14
C MET A 1 -4.98 41.88 -26.94
N GLU A 2 -4.93 42.69 -28.00
CA GLU A 2 -4.37 44.05 -28.07
C GLU A 2 -2.85 44.21 -27.98
N ASN A 3 -2.28 44.50 -29.16
CA ASN A 3 -1.13 45.39 -29.32
C ASN A 3 -1.42 46.34 -30.50
N PRO A 4 -0.73 47.49 -30.60
CA PRO A 4 -1.30 48.75 -31.02
C PRO A 4 -0.90 49.18 -32.44
N THR A 5 -1.63 50.16 -32.96
CA THR A 5 -1.54 50.70 -34.32
C THR A 5 -0.73 52.00 -34.35
N GLU A 6 0.33 52.03 -35.15
CA GLU A 6 1.14 53.19 -35.58
C GLU A 6 1.85 52.71 -36.89
N THR A 7 2.02 53.42 -38.01
CA THR A 7 1.62 54.74 -38.53
C THR A 7 1.97 54.77 -40.06
N LEU A 8 1.37 55.72 -40.82
CA LEU A 8 1.87 56.38 -42.07
C LEU A 8 1.73 55.64 -43.44
N PRO A 9 1.86 56.35 -44.59
CA PRO A 9 0.88 57.30 -45.16
C PRO A 9 0.49 56.97 -46.62
N LYS A 10 -0.69 57.43 -47.07
CA LYS A 10 -1.13 57.37 -48.47
C LYS A 10 -0.63 58.60 -49.25
N ALA A 11 0.09 58.35 -50.34
CA ALA A 11 0.17 59.27 -51.47
C ALA A 11 -0.61 58.63 -52.63
N HIS A 12 -1.68 59.29 -53.06
CA HIS A 12 -2.39 59.00 -54.30
C HIS A 12 -2.30 60.29 -55.11
N GLU A 13 -1.61 60.20 -56.24
CA GLU A 13 -1.68 61.16 -57.33
C GLU A 13 -3.03 60.93 -58.02
N ASP A 14 -3.80 62.00 -58.22
CA ASP A 14 -4.81 62.07 -59.27
C ASP A 14 -4.63 63.40 -60.00
N ASP A 15 -4.56 63.21 -61.31
CA ASP A 15 -4.36 64.10 -62.44
C ASP A 15 -5.66 64.86 -62.74
N ASP A 16 -5.62 66.18 -62.78
CA ASP A 16 -6.62 66.99 -63.50
C ASP A 16 -6.05 68.41 -63.76
N GLY A 17 -6.08 68.82 -65.04
CA GLY A 17 -5.46 70.03 -65.58
C GLY A 17 -6.03 71.36 -65.06
N PRO A 18 -5.45 72.49 -65.50
CA PRO A 18 -6.10 73.18 -66.62
C PRO A 18 -5.15 73.90 -67.60
N ASP A 19 -5.66 74.04 -68.83
CA ASP A 19 -5.09 74.85 -69.91
C ASP A 19 -5.33 76.36 -69.75
N SER A 20 -4.32 77.12 -70.21
CA SER A 20 -4.35 78.50 -70.74
C SER A 20 -4.54 79.67 -69.75
N PRO A 21 -3.85 80.83 -69.94
CA PRO A 21 -3.67 81.49 -71.24
C PRO A 21 -2.29 82.12 -71.51
N SER A 22 -1.91 82.27 -72.79
CA SER A 22 -1.54 83.58 -73.35
C SER A 22 -1.11 83.50 -74.81
N SER A 23 -1.89 84.17 -75.64
CA SER A 23 -1.54 84.59 -76.98
C SER A 23 -0.41 85.63 -76.94
N ARG A 24 0.70 85.38 -77.62
CA ARG A 24 1.51 86.43 -78.27
C ARG A 24 2.22 85.89 -79.50
N ARG A 25 1.64 86.19 -80.66
CA ARG A 25 2.37 86.34 -81.93
C ARG A 25 3.54 87.30 -81.71
N ASN A 26 4.71 86.97 -82.23
CA ASN A 26 5.60 87.94 -82.85
C ASN A 26 6.44 87.26 -83.94
N SER A 27 6.27 87.82 -85.14
CA SER A 27 6.97 87.64 -86.42
C SER A 27 8.47 87.98 -86.27
N CYS A 28 9.39 87.12 -86.68
CA CYS A 28 10.07 87.01 -88.00
C CYS A 28 11.28 87.96 -88.19
N HIS A 29 12.31 87.39 -88.83
CA HIS A 29 13.54 88.00 -89.38
C HIS A 29 14.62 88.42 -88.36
N ASP A 30 15.92 88.30 -88.62
CA ASP A 30 16.78 87.60 -89.57
C ASP A 30 18.22 88.01 -89.17
N LEU A 31 19.21 87.19 -89.56
CA LEU A 31 20.64 87.46 -89.68
C LEU A 31 21.59 87.31 -88.46
N GLN A 32 22.74 86.71 -88.82
CA GLN A 32 24.08 86.68 -88.20
C GLN A 32 24.33 85.58 -87.15
N ALA A 33 25.38 84.76 -87.25
CA ALA A 33 26.46 84.65 -88.22
C ALA A 33 27.15 83.28 -88.01
N GLU A 34 27.83 82.83 -89.05
CA GLU A 34 28.79 81.73 -89.05
C GLU A 34 29.76 81.80 -87.85
N LEU A 35 29.91 80.69 -87.12
CA LEU A 35 31.17 80.07 -86.69
C LEU A 35 30.85 78.85 -85.79
N GLU A 36 31.49 77.71 -86.04
CA GLU A 36 31.35 76.40 -85.35
C GLU A 36 30.39 75.36 -85.96
N GLU A 37 30.60 74.97 -87.22
CA GLU A 37 29.84 73.88 -87.86
C GLU A 37 30.54 72.49 -88.01
N PRO A 38 31.73 72.20 -87.44
CA PRO A 38 32.14 70.81 -87.22
C PRO A 38 32.17 70.38 -85.74
N ARG A 39 32.05 71.31 -84.78
CA ARG A 39 32.05 71.00 -83.33
C ARG A 39 30.69 70.52 -82.81
N SER A 40 29.62 70.89 -83.49
CA SER A 40 28.23 70.64 -83.10
C SER A 40 27.77 69.22 -83.42
N GLN A 41 28.24 68.62 -84.53
CA GLN A 41 27.91 67.23 -84.89
C GLN A 41 28.59 66.20 -83.97
N SER A 42 29.84 66.44 -83.57
CA SER A 42 30.54 65.57 -82.60
C SER A 42 29.93 65.66 -81.20
N ARG A 43 29.44 66.84 -80.78
CA ARG A 43 28.70 67.02 -79.52
C ARG A 43 27.33 66.35 -79.54
N LEU A 44 26.59 66.41 -80.66
CA LEU A 44 25.30 65.74 -80.80
C LEU A 44 25.44 64.22 -80.77
N SER A 45 26.45 63.65 -81.46
CA SER A 45 26.76 62.20 -81.40
C SER A 45 27.11 61.75 -79.99
N ALA A 46 27.91 62.52 -79.24
CA ALA A 46 28.28 62.21 -77.86
C ALA A 46 27.09 62.33 -76.89
N VAL A 47 26.17 63.27 -77.13
CA VAL A 47 24.92 63.41 -76.36
C VAL A 47 23.98 62.24 -76.66
N GLU A 48 23.91 61.77 -77.91
CA GLU A 48 23.08 60.63 -78.30
C GLU A 48 23.62 59.29 -77.76
N GLU A 49 24.94 59.09 -77.79
CA GLU A 49 25.60 57.94 -77.15
C GLU A 49 25.39 57.92 -75.62
N SER A 50 25.52 59.07 -74.96
CA SER A 50 25.26 59.17 -73.51
C SER A 50 23.79 58.98 -73.16
N LEU A 51 22.84 59.43 -73.99
CA LEU A 51 21.42 59.14 -73.83
C LEU A 51 21.10 57.65 -74.00
N ASN A 52 21.76 56.97 -74.93
CA ASN A 52 21.60 55.53 -75.13
C ASN A 52 22.17 54.73 -73.95
N LEU A 53 23.33 55.13 -73.41
CA LEU A 53 23.88 54.55 -72.18
C LEU A 53 22.94 54.76 -70.98
N PHE A 54 22.43 55.97 -70.77
CA PHE A 54 21.45 56.23 -69.71
C PHE A 54 20.17 55.41 -69.88
N ARG A 55 19.71 55.22 -71.11
CA ARG A 55 18.54 54.41 -71.41
C ARG A 55 18.79 52.94 -71.09
N GLN A 56 19.98 52.43 -71.44
CA GLN A 56 20.40 51.07 -71.10
C GLN A 56 20.52 50.88 -69.59
N GLU A 57 21.19 51.79 -68.88
CA GLU A 57 21.32 51.74 -67.41
C GLU A 57 19.95 51.77 -66.72
N ARG A 58 19.02 52.60 -67.22
CA ARG A 58 17.64 52.64 -66.74
C ARG A 58 16.93 51.32 -66.99
N ASP A 59 17.02 50.76 -68.19
CA ASP A 59 16.35 49.51 -68.53
C ASP A 59 16.91 48.34 -67.70
N GLU A 60 18.24 48.29 -67.49
CA GLU A 60 18.89 47.34 -66.58
C GLU A 60 18.50 47.55 -65.09
N ALA A 61 18.26 48.79 -64.67
CA ALA A 61 17.77 49.08 -63.33
C ALA A 61 16.31 48.63 -63.17
N VAL A 62 15.49 48.79 -64.20
CA VAL A 62 14.09 48.32 -64.25
C VAL A 62 14.04 46.79 -64.21
N THR A 63 14.90 46.08 -64.95
CA THR A 63 14.95 44.61 -64.86
C THR A 63 15.39 44.14 -63.48
N ARG A 64 16.42 44.76 -62.89
CA ARG A 64 16.86 44.45 -61.51
C ARG A 64 15.77 44.72 -60.48
N TYR A 65 15.01 45.79 -60.65
CA TYR A 65 13.87 46.12 -59.80
C TYR A 65 12.75 45.07 -59.94
N ALA A 66 12.41 44.69 -61.18
CA ALA A 66 11.41 43.66 -61.44
C ALA A 66 11.79 42.29 -60.84
N ASP A 67 13.05 41.89 -60.94
CA ASP A 67 13.55 40.65 -60.33
C ASP A 67 13.54 40.72 -58.80
N SER A 68 13.85 41.89 -58.22
CA SER A 68 13.74 42.11 -56.77
C SER A 68 12.28 42.01 -56.28
N VAL A 69 11.32 42.53 -57.06
CA VAL A 69 9.89 42.43 -56.74
C VAL A 69 9.42 40.97 -56.77
N LYS A 70 9.88 40.17 -57.75
CA LYS A 70 9.58 38.72 -57.79
C LYS A 70 10.12 38.01 -56.55
N LEU A 71 11.38 38.29 -56.18
CA LEU A 71 12.00 37.69 -54.99
C LEU A 71 11.23 38.05 -53.71
N ILE A 72 10.78 39.30 -53.58
CA ILE A 72 9.97 39.74 -52.44
C ILE A 72 8.62 39.01 -52.41
N ALA A 73 7.98 38.80 -53.56
CA ALA A 73 6.72 38.06 -53.65
C ALA A 73 6.90 36.59 -53.24
N GLU A 74 7.97 35.93 -53.69
CA GLU A 74 8.33 34.57 -53.30
C GLU A 74 8.58 34.48 -51.79
N ILE A 75 9.42 35.35 -51.23
CA ILE A 75 9.69 35.41 -49.78
C ILE A 75 8.40 35.66 -48.98
N SER A 76 7.50 36.53 -49.47
CA SER A 76 6.22 36.76 -48.80
C SER A 76 5.35 35.51 -48.80
N SER A 77 5.31 34.77 -49.91
CA SER A 77 4.55 33.52 -49.98
C SER A 77 5.10 32.42 -49.07
N GLU A 78 6.43 32.31 -48.97
CA GLU A 78 7.10 31.40 -48.03
C GLU A 78 6.82 31.79 -46.59
N LYS A 79 6.91 33.09 -46.28
CA LYS A 79 6.59 33.62 -44.95
C LYS A 79 5.15 33.29 -44.56
N ASP A 80 4.19 33.50 -45.46
CA ASP A 80 2.78 33.22 -45.20
C ASP A 80 2.54 31.71 -45.01
N SER A 81 3.19 30.84 -45.81
CA SER A 81 3.17 29.39 -45.62
C SER A 81 3.76 28.96 -44.26
N LEU A 82 4.85 29.59 -43.82
CA LEU A 82 5.42 29.32 -42.49
C LEU A 82 4.48 29.77 -41.38
N TRP A 83 3.80 30.91 -41.51
CA TRP A 83 2.80 31.36 -40.55
C TRP A 83 1.62 30.39 -40.45
N ASP A 84 1.14 29.85 -41.57
CA ASP A 84 0.10 28.82 -41.57
C ASP A 84 0.58 27.55 -40.86
N ARG A 85 1.81 27.12 -41.13
CA ARG A 85 2.39 25.95 -40.48
C ARG A 85 2.56 26.13 -38.97
N ILE A 86 2.95 27.33 -38.53
CA ILE A 86 3.02 27.68 -37.11
C ILE A 86 1.63 27.59 -36.48
N ARG A 87 0.61 28.17 -37.11
CA ARG A 87 -0.77 28.09 -36.61
C ARG A 87 -1.29 26.66 -36.50
N GLU A 88 -1.02 25.81 -37.49
CA GLU A 88 -1.37 24.39 -37.44
C GLU A 88 -0.68 23.67 -36.29
N LEU A 89 0.62 23.92 -36.08
CA LEU A 89 1.38 23.33 -34.99
C LEU A 89 0.86 23.79 -33.63
N GLU A 90 0.60 25.09 -33.47
CA GLU A 90 0.02 25.67 -32.24
C GLU A 90 -1.36 25.08 -31.92
N ALA A 91 -2.21 24.90 -32.94
CA ALA A 91 -3.51 24.25 -32.78
C ALA A 91 -3.37 22.78 -32.40
N SER A 92 -2.44 22.05 -33.02
CA SER A 92 -2.15 20.66 -32.70
C SER A 92 -1.58 20.48 -31.30
N THR A 93 -0.68 21.36 -30.85
CA THR A 93 -0.14 21.33 -29.49
C THR A 93 -1.22 21.63 -28.47
N ARG A 94 -2.05 22.65 -28.71
CA ARG A 94 -3.17 22.99 -27.81
C ARG A 94 -4.18 21.85 -27.69
N GLY A 95 -4.53 21.21 -28.80
CA GLY A 95 -5.41 20.03 -28.79
C GLY A 95 -4.83 18.88 -27.96
N LYS A 96 -3.53 18.61 -28.09
CA LYS A 96 -2.84 17.60 -27.27
C LYS A 96 -2.79 17.99 -25.79
N GLU A 97 -2.54 19.25 -25.48
CA GLU A 97 -2.56 19.76 -24.10
C GLU A 97 -3.93 19.57 -23.45
N ASP A 98 -5.02 19.87 -24.16
CA ASP A 98 -6.39 19.67 -23.68
C ASP A 98 -6.70 18.17 -23.49
N GLU A 99 -6.28 17.30 -24.42
CA GLU A 99 -6.38 15.84 -24.27
C GLU A 99 -5.62 15.33 -23.04
N PHE A 100 -4.39 15.80 -22.81
CA PHE A 100 -3.65 15.44 -21.60
C PHE A 100 -4.35 15.95 -20.34
N MET A 101 -4.92 17.15 -20.37
CA MET A 101 -5.61 17.71 -19.22
C MET A 101 -6.84 16.89 -18.84
N THR A 102 -7.66 16.52 -19.82
CA THR A 102 -8.83 15.65 -19.59
C THR A 102 -8.45 14.25 -19.11
N ARG A 103 -7.33 13.70 -19.62
CA ARG A 103 -6.80 12.42 -19.14
C ARG A 103 -6.34 12.51 -17.69
N ILE A 104 -5.57 13.54 -17.34
CA ILE A 104 -5.12 13.77 -15.95
C ILE A 104 -6.32 13.91 -15.02
N ASP A 105 -7.34 14.69 -15.39
CA ASP A 105 -8.56 14.86 -14.58
C ASP A 105 -9.30 13.53 -14.37
N SER A 106 -9.35 12.67 -15.39
CA SER A 106 -9.96 11.35 -15.27
C SER A 106 -9.15 10.42 -14.36
N GLU A 107 -7.82 10.42 -14.49
CA GLU A 107 -6.92 9.61 -13.65
C GLU A 107 -6.94 10.08 -12.18
N VAL A 108 -7.04 11.39 -11.93
CA VAL A 108 -7.21 11.95 -10.58
C VAL A 108 -8.53 11.48 -9.95
N LYS A 109 -9.64 11.50 -10.70
CA LYS A 109 -10.93 11.01 -10.19
C LYS A 109 -10.91 9.52 -9.87
N GLU A 110 -10.24 8.70 -10.68
CA GLU A 110 -10.08 7.28 -10.38
C GLU A 110 -9.17 7.05 -9.16
N ARG A 111 -8.07 7.81 -9.04
CA ARG A 111 -7.23 7.76 -7.83
C ARG A 111 -8.01 8.14 -6.57
N GLU A 112 -8.83 9.18 -6.60
CA GLU A 112 -9.68 9.57 -5.47
C GLU A 112 -10.69 8.48 -5.07
N LYS A 113 -11.24 7.75 -6.04
CA LYS A 113 -12.14 6.60 -5.75
C LYS A 113 -11.37 5.48 -5.06
N ILE A 114 -10.23 5.09 -5.61
CA ILE A 114 -9.36 4.05 -5.03
C ILE A 114 -8.90 4.46 -3.63
N GLU A 115 -8.58 5.73 -3.41
CA GLU A 115 -8.18 6.26 -2.11
C GLU A 115 -9.31 6.16 -1.08
N LYS A 116 -10.55 6.50 -1.47
CA LYS A 116 -11.73 6.32 -0.61
C LYS A 116 -11.96 4.85 -0.27
N GLU A 117 -11.87 3.96 -1.26
CA GLU A 117 -11.99 2.51 -1.03
C GLU A 117 -10.89 2.01 -0.09
N ALA A 118 -9.63 2.42 -0.33
CA ALA A 118 -8.50 2.08 0.53
C ALA A 118 -8.72 2.56 1.97
N GLU A 119 -9.31 3.73 2.18
CA GLU A 119 -9.64 4.24 3.50
C GLU A 119 -10.72 3.39 4.18
N THR A 120 -11.78 3.01 3.47
CA THR A 120 -12.79 2.09 4.02
C THR A 120 -12.22 0.72 4.40
N TYR A 121 -11.29 0.19 3.62
CA TYR A 121 -10.58 -1.05 3.97
C TYR A 121 -9.68 -0.85 5.19
N ARG A 122 -9.01 0.31 5.31
CA ARG A 122 -8.17 0.65 6.46
C ARG A 122 -8.99 0.70 7.75
N GLU A 123 -10.13 1.38 7.75
CA GLU A 123 -11.07 1.44 8.87
C GLU A 123 -11.56 0.02 9.24
N ARG A 124 -11.93 -0.79 8.25
CA ARG A 124 -12.39 -2.17 8.50
C ARG A 124 -11.31 -3.05 9.11
N ILE A 125 -10.05 -2.88 8.68
CA ILE A 125 -8.91 -3.59 9.26
C ILE A 125 -8.69 -3.16 10.71
N GLU A 126 -8.85 -1.87 11.02
CA GLU A 126 -8.75 -1.36 12.39
C GLU A 126 -9.84 -1.94 13.31
N GLU A 127 -11.09 -1.94 12.86
CA GLU A 127 -12.22 -2.58 13.58
C GLU A 127 -11.94 -4.05 13.88
N LEU A 128 -11.53 -4.82 12.86
CA LEU A 128 -11.17 -6.22 13.01
C LEU A 128 -9.96 -6.41 13.94
N GLY A 129 -9.02 -5.47 13.96
CA GLY A 129 -7.90 -5.43 14.88
C GLY A 129 -8.34 -5.24 16.34
N ILE A 130 -9.31 -4.35 16.59
CA ILE A 130 -9.88 -4.13 17.92
C ILE A 130 -10.64 -5.38 18.38
N GLU A 131 -11.47 -5.97 17.52
CA GLU A 131 -12.22 -7.18 17.86
C GLU A 131 -11.31 -8.38 18.12
N ARG A 132 -10.22 -8.51 17.36
CA ARG A 132 -9.16 -9.50 17.59
C ARG A 132 -8.54 -9.33 18.98
N LYS A 133 -8.19 -8.10 19.37
CA LYS A 133 -7.63 -7.82 20.71
C LYS A 133 -8.58 -8.22 21.83
N ARG A 134 -9.88 -7.90 21.69
CA ARG A 134 -10.92 -8.30 22.67
C ARG A 134 -11.04 -9.83 22.78
N ARG A 135 -11.04 -10.55 21.65
CA ARG A 135 -11.04 -12.02 21.64
C ARG A 135 -9.80 -12.60 22.32
N ASN A 136 -8.61 -12.06 22.06
CA ASN A 136 -7.38 -12.51 22.71
C ASN A 136 -7.43 -12.34 24.23
N GLU A 137 -7.90 -11.18 24.69
CA GLU A 137 -8.03 -10.92 26.13
C GLU A 137 -8.99 -11.93 26.81
N PHE A 138 -10.08 -12.29 26.13
CA PHE A 138 -11.00 -13.32 26.60
C PHE A 138 -10.36 -14.73 26.63
N LEU A 139 -9.62 -15.10 25.58
CA LEU A 139 -8.92 -16.39 25.50
C LEU A 139 -7.86 -16.53 26.60
N PHE A 140 -7.12 -15.47 26.91
CA PHE A 140 -6.19 -15.46 28.04
C PHE A 140 -6.87 -15.72 29.39
N LYS A 141 -8.02 -15.08 29.64
CA LYS A 141 -8.81 -15.33 30.86
C LYS A 141 -9.30 -16.78 30.93
N CYS A 142 -9.68 -17.37 29.80
CA CYS A 142 -10.06 -18.78 29.73
C CYS A 142 -8.87 -19.70 30.01
N LEU A 143 -7.71 -19.44 29.41
CA LEU A 143 -6.47 -20.18 29.66
C LEU A 143 -6.06 -20.17 31.13
N ASP A 144 -6.10 -19.01 31.79
CA ASP A 144 -5.78 -18.89 33.21
C ASP A 144 -6.77 -19.69 34.08
N SER A 145 -8.06 -19.68 33.71
CA SER A 145 -9.09 -20.46 34.40
C SER A 145 -8.89 -21.97 34.23
N ILE A 146 -8.55 -22.43 33.01
CA ILE A 146 -8.25 -23.84 32.72
C ILE A 146 -6.99 -24.28 33.46
N ARG A 147 -5.94 -23.46 33.49
CA ARG A 147 -4.72 -23.76 34.25
C ARG A 147 -5.01 -23.89 35.75
N SER A 148 -5.87 -23.03 36.29
CA SER A 148 -6.32 -23.14 37.69
C SER A 148 -7.11 -24.44 37.95
N ALA A 149 -7.97 -24.84 37.00
CA ALA A 149 -8.71 -26.10 37.08
C ALA A 149 -7.78 -27.32 37.01
N LYS A 150 -6.78 -27.30 36.12
CA LYS A 150 -5.72 -28.31 36.00
C LYS A 150 -4.98 -28.52 37.33
N GLU A 151 -4.54 -27.42 37.94
CA GLU A 151 -3.88 -27.47 39.24
C GLU A 151 -4.79 -28.01 40.34
N SER A 152 -6.07 -27.63 40.32
CA SER A 152 -7.06 -28.09 41.32
C SER A 152 -7.33 -29.58 41.22
N LEU A 153 -7.53 -30.11 40.00
CA LEU A 153 -7.68 -31.54 39.76
C LEU A 153 -6.41 -32.32 40.12
N GLY A 154 -5.24 -31.78 39.77
CA GLY A 154 -3.96 -32.37 40.16
C GLY A 154 -3.80 -32.46 41.69
N ARG A 155 -4.28 -31.46 42.45
CA ARG A 155 -4.32 -31.53 43.92
C ARG A 155 -5.29 -32.59 44.44
N ILE A 156 -6.47 -32.72 43.84
CA ILE A 156 -7.46 -33.74 44.22
C ILE A 156 -6.88 -35.15 44.03
N ILE A 157 -6.30 -35.42 42.86
CA ILE A 157 -5.67 -36.70 42.54
C ILE A 157 -4.56 -37.03 43.56
N LYS A 158 -3.68 -36.07 43.86
CA LYS A 158 -2.60 -36.24 44.84
C LYS A 158 -3.07 -36.47 46.28
N ASN A 159 -4.24 -35.95 46.66
CA ASN A 159 -4.78 -36.14 48.00
C ASN A 159 -5.46 -37.50 48.18
N VAL A 160 -5.88 -38.14 47.07
CA VAL A 160 -6.54 -39.46 47.09
C VAL A 160 -5.52 -40.59 46.95
N ASP A 161 -4.44 -40.38 46.20
CA ASP A 161 -3.28 -41.29 46.16
C ASP A 161 -2.31 -40.99 47.31
N GLU A 162 -2.22 -41.86 48.31
CA GLU A 162 -1.19 -41.78 49.35
C GLU A 162 0.22 -42.22 48.85
N GLU A 163 0.34 -42.68 47.60
CA GLU A 163 1.60 -43.13 47.01
C GLU A 163 2.25 -42.05 46.11
N LYS A 164 3.40 -41.52 46.56
CA LYS A 164 4.23 -40.47 45.91
C LYS A 164 4.55 -40.82 44.43
N ILE A 165 4.76 -39.87 43.49
CA ILE A 165 5.94 -39.01 43.31
C ILE A 165 5.74 -38.07 42.07
N ALA A 166 6.43 -36.92 42.12
CA ALA A 166 7.02 -36.09 41.04
C ALA A 166 6.30 -34.83 40.57
N ASP A 167 7.00 -33.73 40.84
CA ASP A 167 6.88 -32.40 40.25
C ASP A 167 6.86 -32.45 38.72
N GLY A 168 5.69 -32.19 38.15
CA GLY A 168 5.53 -31.69 36.80
C GLY A 168 5.79 -30.19 36.81
N LYS A 169 7.05 -29.84 36.51
CA LYS A 169 7.58 -28.49 36.30
C LYS A 169 6.54 -27.56 35.62
N SER A 170 6.11 -26.52 36.34
CA SER A 170 5.36 -25.40 35.78
C SER A 170 6.27 -24.72 34.74
N SER A 171 5.91 -24.89 33.47
CA SER A 171 6.58 -24.23 32.36
C SER A 171 6.09 -22.79 32.27
N ASN A 172 6.98 -21.89 32.66
CA ASN A 172 7.12 -20.49 32.30
C ASN A 172 6.19 -19.92 31.20
N GLY A 173 5.69 -18.72 31.52
CA GLY A 173 5.94 -17.53 30.71
C GLY A 173 5.32 -17.53 29.33
N VAL A 174 4.09 -17.01 29.26
CA VAL A 174 3.41 -16.65 28.01
C VAL A 174 4.31 -15.70 27.23
N LYS A 175 4.92 -16.21 26.16
CA LYS A 175 5.43 -15.37 25.09
C LYS A 175 4.26 -15.05 24.18
N GLU A 176 4.09 -13.77 23.93
CA GLU A 176 3.14 -13.20 22.99
C GLU A 176 3.28 -13.93 21.65
N SER A 177 2.32 -14.80 21.34
CA SER A 177 2.31 -15.65 20.15
C SER A 177 0.97 -15.51 19.45
N ASP A 178 0.99 -15.73 18.13
CA ASP A 178 -0.13 -15.53 17.22
C ASP A 178 -1.41 -16.22 17.67
N LEU A 179 -2.56 -15.65 17.29
CA LEU A 179 -3.90 -16.08 17.70
C LEU A 179 -4.20 -17.57 17.46
N ARG A 180 -3.65 -18.15 16.38
CA ARG A 180 -3.73 -19.59 16.08
C ARG A 180 -2.96 -20.42 17.11
N SER A 181 -1.88 -19.89 17.65
CA SER A 181 -1.11 -20.50 18.74
C SER A 181 -1.91 -20.51 20.04
N LEU A 182 -2.64 -19.42 20.34
CA LEU A 182 -3.39 -19.30 21.59
C LEU A 182 -4.64 -20.19 21.65
N GLU A 183 -5.40 -20.30 20.56
CA GLU A 183 -6.53 -21.24 20.47
C GLU A 183 -6.06 -22.70 20.53
N SER A 184 -4.92 -23.01 19.89
CA SER A 184 -4.28 -24.34 19.99
C SER A 184 -3.86 -24.64 21.43
N GLU A 185 -3.20 -23.70 22.09
CA GLU A 185 -2.75 -23.84 23.49
C GLU A 185 -3.93 -24.01 24.46
N LEU A 186 -5.04 -23.30 24.23
CA LEU A 186 -6.28 -23.47 25.01
C LEU A 186 -6.86 -24.87 24.84
N ASN A 187 -6.91 -25.37 23.60
CA ASN A 187 -7.42 -26.71 23.32
C ASN A 187 -6.52 -27.80 23.93
N GLU A 188 -5.19 -27.65 23.83
CA GLU A 188 -4.24 -28.57 24.45
C GLU A 188 -4.42 -28.64 25.97
N GLU A 189 -4.50 -27.49 26.64
CA GLU A 189 -4.72 -27.43 28.09
C GLU A 189 -6.11 -27.97 28.49
N LEU A 190 -7.14 -27.72 27.68
CA LEU A 190 -8.48 -28.29 27.89
C LEU A 190 -8.47 -29.82 27.80
N MET A 191 -7.75 -30.40 26.85
CA MET A 191 -7.56 -31.85 26.72
C MET A 191 -6.84 -32.45 27.93
N VAL A 192 -5.87 -31.72 28.49
CA VAL A 192 -5.18 -32.16 29.71
C VAL A 192 -6.12 -32.11 30.92
N VAL A 193 -6.90 -31.04 31.08
CA VAL A 193 -7.88 -30.90 32.17
C VAL A 193 -8.96 -31.97 32.11
N THR A 194 -9.52 -32.24 30.93
CA THR A 194 -10.54 -33.28 30.76
C THR A 194 -10.01 -34.66 31.13
N ARG A 195 -8.78 -35.01 30.69
CA ARG A 195 -8.13 -36.25 31.11
C ARG A 195 -7.91 -36.33 32.63
N LEU A 196 -7.43 -35.26 33.25
CA LEU A 196 -7.25 -35.20 34.70
C LEU A 196 -8.59 -35.27 35.44
N ALA A 197 -9.67 -34.74 34.87
CA ALA A 197 -11.00 -34.83 35.47
C ALA A 197 -11.48 -36.29 35.53
N PHE A 198 -11.30 -37.04 34.44
CA PHE A 198 -11.59 -38.47 34.43
C PHE A 198 -10.74 -39.26 35.43
N GLU A 199 -9.44 -38.99 35.51
CA GLU A 199 -8.57 -39.66 36.49
C GLU A 199 -8.95 -39.33 37.94
N ALA A 200 -9.31 -38.06 38.21
CA ALA A 200 -9.78 -37.64 39.52
C ALA A 200 -11.12 -38.31 39.89
N GLU A 201 -12.06 -38.41 38.94
CA GLU A 201 -13.34 -39.08 39.12
C GLU A 201 -13.15 -40.57 39.43
N GLU A 202 -12.29 -41.26 38.66
CA GLU A 202 -11.96 -42.66 38.88
C GLU A 202 -11.39 -42.88 40.28
N LYS A 203 -10.36 -42.12 40.68
CA LYS A 203 -9.74 -42.26 42.00
C LYS A 203 -10.69 -41.95 43.15
N VAL A 204 -11.49 -40.89 43.04
CA VAL A 204 -12.51 -40.57 44.05
C VAL A 204 -13.56 -41.67 44.13
N SER A 205 -13.97 -42.25 43.00
CA SER A 205 -14.93 -43.36 43.00
C SER A 205 -14.39 -44.57 43.77
N VAL A 206 -13.15 -44.98 43.52
CA VAL A 206 -12.47 -46.07 44.23
C VAL A 206 -12.38 -45.79 45.73
N TYR A 207 -11.94 -44.59 46.11
CA TYR A 207 -11.87 -44.18 47.52
C TYR A 207 -13.24 -44.25 48.21
N THR A 208 -14.31 -43.76 47.55
CA THR A 208 -15.67 -43.84 48.11
C THR A 208 -16.20 -45.26 48.23
N GLU A 209 -15.81 -46.17 47.33
CA GLU A 209 -16.17 -47.59 47.43
C GLU A 209 -15.47 -48.29 48.58
N VAL A 210 -14.18 -48.01 48.80
CA VAL A 210 -13.42 -48.52 49.95
C VAL A 210 -14.08 -48.05 51.25
N GLY A 211 -14.37 -46.76 51.38
CA GLY A 211 -15.07 -46.22 52.56
C GLY A 211 -16.47 -46.83 52.77
N LYS A 212 -17.20 -47.18 51.70
CA LYS A 212 -18.48 -47.91 51.80
C LYS A 212 -18.31 -49.36 52.24
N LYS A 213 -17.21 -50.03 51.86
CA LYS A 213 -16.89 -51.39 52.32
C LYS A 213 -16.54 -51.38 53.80
N GLU A 214 -15.62 -50.52 54.21
CA GLU A 214 -15.23 -50.34 55.61
C GLU A 214 -16.42 -49.98 56.50
N ARG A 215 -17.30 -49.08 56.06
CA ARG A 215 -18.52 -48.75 56.79
C ARG A 215 -19.42 -49.97 56.99
N ARG A 216 -19.63 -50.78 55.95
CA ARG A 216 -20.44 -52.01 56.06
C ARG A 216 -19.78 -53.02 57.01
N GLU A 217 -18.46 -53.14 56.99
CA GLU A 217 -17.72 -54.00 57.93
C GLU A 217 -17.87 -53.52 59.38
N LEU A 218 -17.75 -52.22 59.62
CA LEU A 218 -17.98 -51.61 60.94
C LEU A 218 -19.44 -51.76 61.38
N GLU A 219 -20.41 -51.56 60.50
CA GLU A 219 -21.84 -51.79 60.78
C GLU A 219 -22.10 -53.25 61.17
N ASN A 220 -21.56 -54.21 60.41
CA ASN A 220 -21.65 -55.64 60.74
C ASN A 220 -21.00 -55.95 62.10
N SER A 221 -19.85 -55.36 62.38
CA SER A 221 -19.15 -55.51 63.67
C SER A 221 -19.99 -54.95 64.83
N VAL A 222 -20.62 -53.77 64.66
CA VAL A 222 -21.52 -53.19 65.65
C VAL A 222 -22.74 -54.08 65.88
N VAL A 223 -23.36 -54.61 64.83
CA VAL A 223 -24.50 -55.53 64.95
C VAL A 223 -24.08 -56.79 65.74
N SER A 224 -22.95 -57.42 65.37
CA SER A 224 -22.40 -58.57 66.09
C SER A 224 -22.17 -58.26 67.58
N LEU A 225 -21.56 -57.12 67.90
CA LEU A 225 -21.32 -56.68 69.29
C LEU A 225 -22.63 -56.40 70.05
N THR A 226 -23.68 -55.93 69.37
CA THR A 226 -25.00 -55.74 70.00
C THR A 226 -25.72 -57.06 70.28
N GLU A 227 -25.57 -58.04 69.39
CA GLU A 227 -26.09 -59.40 69.58
C GLU A 227 -25.36 -60.11 70.72
N GLU A 228 -24.02 -60.05 70.75
CA GLU A 228 -23.22 -60.58 71.86
C GLU A 228 -23.58 -59.92 73.20
N ASN A 229 -23.78 -58.60 73.24
CA ASN A 229 -24.26 -57.92 74.44
C ASN A 229 -25.65 -58.39 74.86
N ARG A 230 -26.55 -58.69 73.90
CA ARG A 230 -27.88 -59.24 74.19
C ARG A 230 -27.77 -60.64 74.79
N ASP A 231 -26.89 -61.47 74.25
CA ASP A 231 -26.63 -62.83 74.74
C ASP A 231 -26.02 -62.81 76.14
N ILE A 232 -25.02 -61.95 76.39
CA ILE A 232 -24.45 -61.72 77.73
C ILE A 232 -25.54 -61.26 78.70
N ASN A 233 -26.42 -60.33 78.30
CA ASN A 233 -27.52 -59.88 79.14
C ASN A 233 -28.51 -61.02 79.44
N SER A 234 -28.79 -61.89 78.46
CA SER A 234 -29.62 -63.09 78.67
C SER A 234 -28.97 -64.07 79.66
N LEU A 235 -27.66 -64.32 79.53
CA LEU A 235 -26.87 -65.14 80.45
C LEU A 235 -26.86 -64.57 81.86
N LEU A 236 -26.70 -63.25 82.01
CA LEU A 236 -26.79 -62.56 83.30
C LEU A 236 -28.17 -62.72 83.93
N ARG A 237 -29.26 -62.63 83.15
CA ARG A 237 -30.61 -62.89 83.67
C ARG A 237 -30.77 -64.34 84.14
N VAL A 238 -30.28 -65.31 83.37
CA VAL A 238 -30.30 -66.74 83.76
C VAL A 238 -29.50 -66.97 85.04
N ALA A 239 -28.28 -66.44 85.13
CA ALA A 239 -27.44 -66.54 86.31
C ALA A 239 -28.08 -65.86 87.54
N LEU A 240 -28.76 -64.72 87.36
CA LEU A 240 -29.51 -64.07 88.44
C LEU A 240 -30.70 -64.94 88.90
N LEU A 241 -31.45 -65.55 87.99
CA LEU A 241 -32.55 -66.46 88.33
C LEU A 241 -32.06 -67.74 89.01
N GLU A 242 -30.94 -68.30 88.55
CA GLU A 242 -30.32 -69.47 89.18
C GLU A 242 -29.78 -69.13 90.57
N LYS A 243 -29.15 -67.96 90.74
CA LYS A 243 -28.76 -67.45 92.06
C LYS A 243 -29.97 -67.30 92.97
N GLU A 244 -31.07 -66.71 92.50
CA GLU A 244 -32.30 -66.58 93.29
C GLU A 244 -32.91 -67.96 93.63
N ALA A 245 -32.85 -68.93 92.71
CA ALA A 245 -33.28 -70.29 92.95
C ALA A 245 -32.40 -71.02 93.98
N VAL A 246 -31.07 -70.83 93.94
CA VAL A 246 -30.13 -71.36 94.94
C VAL A 246 -30.34 -70.67 96.29
N GLU A 247 -30.54 -69.34 96.32
CA GLU A 247 -30.91 -68.62 97.53
C GLU A 247 -32.22 -69.15 98.11
N LYS A 248 -33.25 -69.43 97.29
CA LYS A 248 -34.50 -70.08 97.72
C LYS A 248 -34.28 -71.51 98.22
N ARG A 249 -33.39 -72.30 97.61
CA ARG A 249 -33.01 -73.65 98.08
C ARG A 249 -32.24 -73.62 99.40
N LEU A 250 -31.40 -72.61 99.62
CA LEU A 250 -30.76 -72.34 100.91
C LEU A 250 -31.77 -71.80 101.95
N LYS A 251 -32.81 -71.11 101.50
CA LYS A 251 -33.92 -70.63 102.35
C LYS A 251 -34.83 -71.77 102.84
N VAL A 252 -35.12 -72.77 102.01
CA VAL A 252 -35.87 -73.98 102.42
C VAL A 252 -35.14 -74.76 103.52
N ASN A 253 -33.80 -74.67 103.60
CA ASN A 253 -33.02 -75.29 104.69
C ASN A 253 -32.88 -74.42 105.96
N SER A 254 -33.47 -73.21 105.98
CA SER A 254 -33.47 -72.30 107.14
C SER A 254 -34.88 -71.97 107.67
N GLU A 255 -35.93 -72.59 107.12
CA GLU A 255 -37.33 -72.43 107.52
C GLU A 255 -37.78 -73.27 108.71
N GLN A 256 -36.85 -73.86 109.48
CA GLN A 256 -37.13 -74.35 110.84
C GLN A 256 -36.88 -73.31 111.95
N LYS A 257 -36.38 -72.10 111.64
CA LYS A 257 -36.32 -70.99 112.60
C LYS A 257 -36.50 -69.65 111.93
N ARG A 258 -37.78 -69.23 111.81
CA ARG A 258 -38.32 -67.87 112.06
C ARG A 258 -39.45 -67.55 111.09
N VAL A 259 -40.63 -68.05 111.43
CA VAL A 259 -41.86 -67.27 111.25
C VAL A 259 -41.80 -66.11 112.27
N ALA A 260 -42.36 -64.96 111.86
CA ALA A 260 -42.58 -63.70 112.59
C ALA A 260 -41.51 -62.59 112.43
N LEU A 261 -41.60 -61.83 111.32
CA LEU A 261 -41.69 -60.36 111.35
C LEU A 261 -42.00 -59.78 109.94
N LEU A 262 -43.31 -59.64 109.67
CA LEU A 262 -43.99 -58.46 109.09
C LEU A 262 -43.48 -57.80 107.78
N GLN A 263 -44.16 -58.15 106.68
CA GLN A 263 -45.04 -57.32 105.83
C GLN A 263 -44.83 -55.78 105.68
N ARG A 264 -44.91 -55.33 104.39
CA ARG A 264 -45.28 -53.99 103.82
C ARG A 264 -44.14 -52.94 103.77
N VAL A 265 -43.78 -52.25 102.68
CA VAL A 265 -44.44 -51.55 101.53
C VAL A 265 -43.38 -51.55 100.39
N GLY A 266 -43.60 -51.93 99.12
CA GLY A 266 -44.48 -51.32 98.11
C GLY A 266 -43.65 -50.52 97.08
N PHE A 267 -43.41 -51.08 95.89
CA PHE A 267 -43.14 -50.30 94.66
C PHE A 267 -43.42 -51.16 93.43
N GLY A 268 -44.45 -50.77 92.67
CA GLY A 268 -44.82 -51.38 91.40
C GLY A 268 -44.36 -50.51 90.24
N PHE A 269 -43.95 -51.18 89.15
CA PHE A 269 -44.02 -50.74 87.75
C PHE A 269 -43.57 -51.97 86.94
N GLY A 270 -44.42 -52.73 86.25
CA GLY A 270 -45.35 -52.27 85.24
C GLY A 270 -44.65 -52.30 83.88
N PHE A 271 -44.52 -53.48 83.26
CA PHE A 271 -44.38 -53.56 81.81
C PHE A 271 -45.21 -54.71 81.26
N MET A 272 -46.26 -54.30 80.56
CA MET A 272 -47.28 -55.11 79.92
C MET A 272 -46.68 -56.04 78.85
N MET A 273 -47.27 -57.23 78.84
CA MET A 273 -47.25 -58.21 77.76
C MET A 273 -47.75 -57.57 76.45
N GLY A 274 -46.90 -57.57 75.41
CA GLY A 274 -47.33 -57.40 74.03
C GLY A 274 -47.67 -58.77 73.46
N SER A 275 -48.95 -59.10 73.48
CA SER A 275 -49.54 -60.36 73.00
C SER A 275 -49.29 -60.55 71.51
N GLY A 276 -48.47 -61.54 71.16
CA GLY A 276 -48.38 -62.09 69.81
C GLY A 276 -49.63 -62.91 69.52
N ASN A 277 -50.50 -62.37 68.67
CA ASN A 277 -51.62 -63.09 68.08
C ASN A 277 -51.05 -64.02 66.99
N ASN A 278 -51.10 -65.33 67.18
CA ASN A 278 -51.24 -66.23 66.03
C ASN A 278 -52.12 -67.42 66.43
N GLU A 279 -53.23 -67.49 65.71
CA GLU A 279 -54.33 -68.41 65.92
C GLU A 279 -53.94 -69.83 65.51
N GLN A 280 -54.25 -70.76 66.40
CA GLN A 280 -54.81 -72.09 66.15
C GLN A 280 -54.65 -72.67 64.72
N LEU A 281 -53.67 -73.57 64.56
CA LEU A 281 -53.90 -74.80 63.81
C LEU A 281 -54.21 -75.89 64.85
N SER A 282 -55.48 -76.30 64.92
CA SER A 282 -55.93 -77.41 65.76
C SER A 282 -56.38 -78.54 64.83
N GLU A 283 -55.46 -79.47 64.56
CA GLU A 283 -55.81 -80.77 63.99
C GLU A 283 -56.51 -81.60 65.06
N SER A 284 -57.79 -81.88 64.83
CA SER A 284 -58.60 -82.78 65.64
C SER A 284 -58.73 -84.14 64.92
N SER A 285 -58.27 -85.20 65.57
CA SER A 285 -58.70 -86.59 65.36
C SER A 285 -58.47 -87.30 66.71
N SER A 286 -59.33 -88.14 67.28
CA SER A 286 -60.36 -89.01 66.74
C SER A 286 -61.31 -89.44 67.87
N GLY A 287 -62.53 -89.83 67.50
CA GLY A 287 -63.24 -90.91 68.16
C GLY A 287 -64.28 -90.53 69.21
N THR A 288 -65.51 -90.25 68.78
CA THR A 288 -66.70 -90.71 69.53
C THR A 288 -67.92 -90.87 68.61
N LYS A 289 -68.48 -92.08 68.75
CA LYS A 289 -69.62 -92.76 68.13
C LYS A 289 -70.91 -91.94 67.91
N SER A 290 -71.59 -92.33 66.82
CA SER A 290 -73.03 -92.61 66.67
C SER A 290 -74.02 -91.48 66.97
N ASP A 291 -74.66 -90.93 65.94
CA ASP A 291 -76.06 -91.28 65.66
C ASP A 291 -76.54 -90.72 64.31
N SER A 292 -77.45 -91.48 63.72
CA SER A 292 -77.98 -91.40 62.36
C SER A 292 -78.70 -90.08 62.03
N SER A 293 -78.28 -89.39 60.97
CA SER A 293 -79.15 -88.60 60.08
C SER A 293 -78.39 -88.13 58.84
N GLU A 294 -77.76 -89.07 58.15
CA GLU A 294 -77.11 -88.88 56.85
C GLU A 294 -78.19 -88.67 55.77
N CYS A 295 -78.18 -87.51 55.09
CA CYS A 295 -78.45 -87.36 53.64
C CYS A 295 -78.71 -85.90 53.17
N GLU A 296 -78.85 -84.90 54.05
CA GLU A 296 -79.10 -83.50 53.61
C GLU A 296 -77.96 -82.49 53.93
N GLU A 297 -77.20 -82.65 55.02
CA GLU A 297 -76.23 -81.63 55.49
C GLU A 297 -74.84 -81.70 54.80
N GLU A 298 -74.42 -82.89 54.36
CA GLU A 298 -73.19 -83.09 53.57
C GLU A 298 -73.32 -82.55 52.15
N VAL A 299 -74.52 -82.66 51.55
CA VAL A 299 -74.81 -82.12 50.21
C VAL A 299 -74.76 -80.60 50.23
N VAL A 300 -75.27 -79.95 51.28
CA VAL A 300 -75.21 -78.49 51.46
C VAL A 300 -73.77 -78.02 51.73
N SER A 301 -72.99 -78.78 52.50
CA SER A 301 -71.58 -78.46 52.77
C SER A 301 -70.70 -78.62 51.51
N LEU A 302 -70.90 -79.68 50.73
CA LEU A 302 -70.24 -79.89 49.44
C LEU A 302 -70.65 -78.84 48.40
N ALA A 303 -71.94 -78.47 48.35
CA ALA A 303 -72.41 -77.40 47.48
C ALA A 303 -71.74 -76.05 47.83
N SER A 304 -71.57 -75.74 49.12
CA SER A 304 -70.93 -74.50 49.57
C SER A 304 -69.43 -74.44 49.25
N THR A 305 -68.72 -75.58 49.32
CA THR A 305 -67.30 -75.66 48.97
C THR A 305 -67.10 -75.55 47.46
N VAL A 306 -67.93 -76.23 46.67
CA VAL A 306 -67.95 -76.10 45.21
C VAL A 306 -68.31 -74.67 44.79
N GLU A 307 -69.30 -74.04 45.41
CA GLU A 307 -69.67 -72.65 45.12
C GLU A 307 -68.52 -71.67 45.42
N ARG A 308 -67.80 -71.88 46.53
CA ARG A 308 -66.62 -71.08 46.89
C ARG A 308 -65.49 -71.26 45.89
N ILE A 309 -65.21 -72.51 45.48
CA ILE A 309 -64.20 -72.82 44.45
C ILE A 309 -64.61 -72.18 43.12
N MET A 310 -65.87 -72.27 42.70
CA MET A 310 -66.36 -71.64 41.48
C MET A 310 -66.27 -70.12 41.51
N LYS A 311 -66.60 -69.48 42.64
CA LYS A 311 -66.42 -68.03 42.82
C LYS A 311 -64.93 -67.64 42.75
N ASN A 312 -64.06 -68.40 43.41
CA ASN A 312 -62.62 -68.15 43.36
C ASN A 312 -62.05 -68.30 41.94
N LEU A 313 -62.38 -69.39 41.24
CA LEU A 313 -61.98 -69.61 39.86
C LEU A 313 -62.50 -68.52 38.92
N ARG A 314 -63.72 -68.02 39.13
CA ARG A 314 -64.25 -66.88 38.36
C ARG A 314 -63.46 -65.60 38.62
N LEU A 315 -63.10 -65.33 39.87
CA LEU A 315 -62.25 -64.18 40.22
C LEU A 315 -60.87 -64.30 39.57
N GLU A 316 -60.21 -65.46 39.68
CA GLU A 316 -58.93 -65.73 39.04
C GLU A 316 -59.00 -65.58 37.51
N ILE A 317 -60.04 -66.12 36.85
CA ILE A 317 -60.26 -65.94 35.41
C ILE A 317 -60.41 -64.45 35.05
N THR A 318 -61.13 -63.66 35.85
CA THR A 318 -61.24 -62.21 35.60
C THR A 318 -59.93 -61.46 35.83
N GLN A 319 -59.14 -61.86 36.83
CA GLN A 319 -57.84 -61.26 37.10
C GLN A 319 -56.83 -61.59 35.98
N LEU A 320 -56.77 -62.85 35.54
CA LEU A 320 -55.91 -63.27 34.43
C LEU A 320 -56.27 -62.59 33.11
N ARG A 321 -57.57 -62.37 32.85
CA ARG A 321 -58.01 -61.58 31.68
C ARG A 321 -57.55 -60.13 31.78
N ARG A 322 -57.65 -59.52 32.97
CA ARG A 322 -57.19 -58.14 33.18
C ARG A 322 -55.67 -58.03 33.01
N SER A 323 -54.89 -58.97 33.56
CA SER A 323 -53.43 -58.97 33.39
C SER A 323 -53.00 -59.25 31.95
N LEU A 324 -53.74 -60.10 31.22
CA LEU A 324 -53.51 -60.33 29.80
C LEU A 324 -53.76 -59.05 28.99
N GLU A 325 -54.84 -58.34 29.28
CA GLU A 325 -55.17 -57.08 28.59
C GLU A 325 -54.16 -55.97 28.92
N GLU A 326 -53.73 -55.87 30.18
CA GLU A 326 -52.66 -54.96 30.61
C GLU A 326 -51.35 -55.27 29.88
N SER A 327 -50.94 -56.54 29.80
CA SER A 327 -49.75 -56.96 29.06
C SER A 327 -49.84 -56.67 27.55
N ARG A 328 -51.03 -56.81 26.95
CA ARG A 328 -51.24 -56.40 25.54
C ARG A 328 -51.07 -54.90 25.37
N SER A 329 -51.68 -54.09 26.24
CA SER A 329 -51.55 -52.63 26.19
C SER A 329 -50.10 -52.16 26.37
N ASP A 330 -49.33 -52.81 27.24
CA ASP A 330 -47.90 -52.54 27.40
C ASP A 330 -47.09 -52.96 26.17
N THR A 331 -47.45 -54.07 25.53
CA THR A 331 -46.81 -54.53 24.29
C THR A 331 -47.07 -53.55 23.14
N GLU A 332 -48.31 -53.08 22.97
CA GLU A 332 -48.67 -52.05 21.99
C GLU A 332 -47.93 -50.74 22.25
N ARG A 333 -47.81 -50.33 23.53
CA ARG A 333 -47.05 -49.14 23.92
C ARG A 333 -45.57 -49.27 23.56
N LEU A 334 -44.94 -50.40 23.90
CA LEU A 334 -43.54 -50.68 23.55
C LEU A 334 -43.34 -50.75 22.04
N GLN A 335 -44.28 -51.34 21.30
CA GLN A 335 -44.26 -51.37 19.85
C GLN A 335 -44.31 -49.95 19.27
N SER A 336 -45.21 -49.09 19.75
CA SER A 336 -45.30 -47.70 19.30
C SER A 336 -44.02 -46.90 19.59
N LEU A 337 -43.34 -47.19 20.70
CA LEU A 337 -42.07 -46.56 21.07
C LEU A 337 -40.93 -47.06 20.16
N ALA A 338 -40.90 -48.36 19.89
CA ALA A 338 -39.93 -48.97 18.97
C ALA A 338 -40.11 -48.44 17.53
N GLU A 339 -41.35 -48.29 17.06
CA GLU A 339 -41.65 -47.71 15.74
C GLU A 339 -41.20 -46.25 15.65
N LYS A 340 -41.46 -45.43 16.69
CA LYS A 340 -40.97 -44.05 16.77
C LYS A 340 -39.45 -43.99 16.77
N GLN A 341 -38.79 -44.86 17.53
CA GLN A 341 -37.32 -44.95 17.53
C GLN A 341 -36.78 -45.39 16.16
N ALA A 342 -37.43 -46.34 15.48
CA ALA A 342 -37.03 -46.76 14.15
C ALA A 342 -37.17 -45.64 13.12
N GLN A 343 -38.25 -44.83 13.20
CA GLN A 343 -38.44 -43.66 12.35
C GLN A 343 -37.36 -42.61 12.58
N THR A 344 -37.07 -42.24 13.83
CA THR A 344 -36.03 -41.24 14.12
C THR A 344 -34.63 -41.72 13.71
N ILE A 345 -34.34 -43.02 13.86
CA ILE A 345 -33.10 -43.61 13.35
C ILE A 345 -33.02 -43.52 11.82
N ALA A 346 -34.13 -43.78 11.12
CA ALA A 346 -34.18 -43.68 9.66
C ALA A 346 -33.98 -42.23 9.17
N GLU A 347 -34.62 -41.26 9.83
CA GLU A 347 -34.45 -39.82 9.55
C GLU A 347 -33.01 -39.36 9.82
N ASN A 348 -32.45 -39.70 10.98
CA ASN A 348 -31.06 -39.38 11.32
C ASN A 348 -30.08 -39.99 10.32
N LYS A 349 -30.34 -41.22 9.84
CA LYS A 349 -29.51 -41.87 8.82
C LYS A 349 -29.52 -41.12 7.49
N LEU A 350 -30.65 -40.54 7.08
CA LEU A 350 -30.72 -39.71 5.88
C LEU A 350 -29.99 -38.39 6.09
N TYR A 351 -30.18 -37.74 7.25
CA TYR A 351 -29.50 -36.51 7.59
C TYR A 351 -27.97 -36.66 7.60
N ILE A 352 -27.45 -37.75 8.18
CA ILE A 352 -26.01 -38.07 8.16
C ILE A 352 -25.51 -38.18 6.72
N LYS A 353 -26.22 -38.89 5.84
CA LYS A 353 -25.82 -39.01 4.42
C LYS A 353 -25.80 -37.67 3.68
N GLU A 354 -26.76 -36.79 3.96
CA GLU A 354 -26.75 -35.45 3.36
C GLU A 354 -25.58 -34.61 3.86
N LEU A 355 -25.20 -34.75 5.14
CA LEU A 355 -24.00 -34.10 5.67
C LEU A 355 -22.73 -34.64 5.02
N GLU A 356 -22.61 -35.95 4.83
CA GLU A 356 -21.48 -36.58 4.13
C GLU A 356 -21.36 -36.11 2.67
N GLU A 357 -22.48 -35.94 1.96
CA GLU A 357 -22.46 -35.38 0.60
C GLU A 357 -22.03 -33.90 0.61
N ARG A 358 -22.56 -33.09 1.53
CA ARG A 358 -22.15 -31.67 1.67
C ARG A 358 -20.67 -31.58 1.99
N GLU A 359 -20.16 -32.43 2.87
CA GLU A 359 -18.73 -32.51 3.19
C GLU A 359 -17.90 -32.87 1.96
N ARG A 360 -18.32 -33.88 1.17
CA ARG A 360 -17.62 -34.24 -0.07
C ARG A 360 -17.58 -33.10 -1.09
N VAL A 361 -18.70 -32.42 -1.30
CA VAL A 361 -18.77 -31.27 -2.23
C VAL A 361 -17.90 -30.13 -1.73
N LEU A 362 -17.94 -29.81 -0.44
CA LEU A 362 -17.09 -28.76 0.13
C LEU A 362 -15.60 -29.12 0.04
N ALA A 363 -15.23 -30.39 0.26
CA ALA A 363 -13.85 -30.85 0.10
C ALA A 363 -13.37 -30.67 -1.35
N GLN A 364 -14.18 -31.05 -2.35
CA GLN A 364 -13.87 -30.84 -3.76
C GLN A 364 -13.73 -29.35 -4.11
N ASN A 365 -14.65 -28.51 -3.62
CA ASN A 365 -14.57 -27.06 -3.85
C ASN A 365 -13.30 -26.45 -3.23
N VAL A 366 -12.90 -26.92 -2.04
CA VAL A 366 -11.64 -26.48 -1.42
C VAL A 366 -10.43 -26.92 -2.24
N GLU A 367 -10.41 -28.15 -2.76
CA GLU A 367 -9.34 -28.62 -3.63
C GLU A 367 -9.23 -27.83 -4.94
N GLU A 368 -10.37 -27.50 -5.57
CA GLU A 368 -10.43 -26.66 -6.77
C GLU A 368 -9.91 -25.24 -6.50
N LEU A 369 -10.36 -24.60 -5.43
CA LEU A 369 -9.87 -23.28 -5.03
C LEU A 369 -8.37 -23.29 -4.70
N LEU A 370 -7.86 -24.38 -4.11
CA LEU A 370 -6.43 -24.53 -3.85
C LEU A 370 -5.61 -24.67 -5.14
N LEU A 371 -6.17 -25.26 -6.20
CA LEU A 371 -5.53 -25.31 -7.51
C LEU A 371 -5.53 -23.92 -8.17
N GLU A 372 -6.66 -23.21 -8.16
CA GLU A 372 -6.75 -21.85 -8.70
C GLU A 372 -5.79 -20.88 -7.99
N ILE A 373 -5.66 -21.00 -6.65
CA ILE A 373 -4.67 -20.22 -5.88
C ILE A 373 -3.24 -20.52 -6.34
N LYS A 374 -2.91 -21.79 -6.62
CA LYS A 374 -1.56 -22.15 -7.10
C LYS A 374 -1.30 -21.62 -8.52
N GLU A 375 -2.28 -21.68 -9.40
CA GLU A 375 -2.18 -21.15 -10.76
C GLU A 375 -2.01 -19.62 -10.76
N THR A 376 -2.86 -18.91 -10.03
CA THR A 376 -2.76 -17.44 -9.88
C THR A 376 -1.44 -17.04 -9.20
N GLN A 377 -0.96 -17.80 -8.22
CA GLN A 377 0.36 -17.56 -7.62
C GLN A 377 1.49 -17.72 -8.65
N ALA A 378 1.42 -18.74 -9.51
CA ALA A 378 2.41 -18.95 -10.57
C ALA A 378 2.37 -17.82 -11.63
N GLU A 379 1.19 -17.31 -11.95
CA GLU A 379 1.03 -16.13 -12.82
C GLU A 379 1.63 -14.88 -12.17
N VAL A 380 1.36 -14.63 -10.89
CA VAL A 380 1.96 -13.52 -10.15
C VAL A 380 3.49 -13.61 -10.14
N THR A 381 4.06 -14.82 -10.00
CA THR A 381 5.52 -14.99 -10.11
C THR A 381 6.03 -14.68 -11.51
N ARG A 382 5.31 -15.09 -12.57
CA ARG A 382 5.69 -14.79 -13.96
C ARG A 382 5.64 -13.30 -14.26
N TRP A 383 4.58 -12.61 -13.82
CA TRP A 383 4.46 -11.15 -13.97
C TRP A 383 5.54 -10.41 -13.19
N ARG A 384 5.90 -10.88 -11.99
CA ARG A 384 7.01 -10.32 -11.22
C ARG A 384 8.33 -10.44 -11.97
N GLU A 385 8.65 -11.61 -12.50
CA GLU A 385 9.87 -11.83 -13.29
C GLU A 385 9.91 -10.95 -14.54
N ALA A 386 8.78 -10.79 -15.24
CA ALA A 386 8.67 -9.89 -16.39
C ALA A 386 8.95 -8.43 -16.00
N CYS A 387 8.34 -7.95 -14.90
CA CYS A 387 8.58 -6.60 -14.39
C CYS A 387 10.06 -6.39 -13.99
N GLU A 388 10.69 -7.38 -13.38
CA GLU A 388 12.12 -7.31 -13.02
C GLU A 388 13.00 -7.19 -14.27
N LEU A 389 12.71 -7.96 -15.32
CA LEU A 389 13.43 -7.86 -16.60
C LEU A 389 13.22 -6.50 -17.28
N GLU A 390 12.02 -5.94 -17.25
CA GLU A 390 11.75 -4.60 -17.78
C GLU A 390 12.50 -3.51 -17.00
N VAL A 391 12.58 -3.64 -15.67
CA VAL A 391 13.36 -2.72 -14.83
C VAL A 391 14.85 -2.82 -15.15
N GLU A 392 15.40 -4.02 -15.30
CA GLU A 392 16.81 -4.19 -15.68
C GLU A 392 17.10 -3.64 -17.09
N ALA A 393 16.21 -3.88 -18.06
CA ALA A 393 16.30 -3.28 -19.38
C ALA A 393 16.25 -1.73 -19.32
N GLY A 394 15.35 -1.19 -18.48
CA GLY A 394 15.25 0.25 -18.23
C GLY A 394 16.52 0.85 -17.62
N LYS A 395 17.16 0.16 -16.68
CA LYS A 395 18.45 0.58 -16.11
C LYS A 395 19.56 0.63 -17.15
N VAL A 396 19.63 -0.36 -18.04
CA VAL A 396 20.63 -0.38 -19.13
C VAL A 396 20.43 0.82 -20.05
N GLU A 397 19.19 1.06 -20.47
CA GLU A 397 18.84 2.16 -21.36
C GLU A 397 19.13 3.54 -20.71
N ILE A 398 18.83 3.71 -19.41
CA ILE A 398 19.19 4.93 -18.66
C ILE A 398 20.71 5.10 -18.65
N GLY A 399 21.47 4.04 -18.38
CA GLY A 399 22.92 4.07 -18.41
C GLY A 399 23.51 4.43 -19.78
N GLU A 400 22.85 4.05 -20.87
CA GLU A 400 23.24 4.47 -22.23
C GLU A 400 22.91 5.94 -22.50
N ARG A 401 21.72 6.41 -22.09
CA ARG A 401 21.35 7.83 -22.17
C ARG A 401 22.30 8.72 -21.38
N ASP A 402 22.73 8.30 -20.19
CA ASP A 402 23.69 9.03 -19.37
C ASP A 402 25.05 9.17 -20.06
N LYS A 403 25.52 8.14 -20.78
CA LYS A 403 26.74 8.22 -21.60
C LYS A 403 26.59 9.26 -22.72
N VAL A 404 25.46 9.26 -23.41
CA VAL A 404 25.18 10.25 -24.47
C VAL A 404 25.12 11.66 -23.89
N ILE A 405 24.46 11.85 -22.75
CA ILE A 405 24.42 13.14 -22.05
C ILE A 405 25.83 13.60 -21.67
N ALA A 406 26.69 12.69 -21.20
CA ALA A 406 28.08 13.03 -20.86
C ALA A 406 28.88 13.48 -22.10
N ILE A 407 28.72 12.79 -23.25
CA ILE A 407 29.37 13.17 -24.51
C ILE A 407 28.86 14.54 -24.97
N LEU A 408 27.55 14.75 -25.01
CA LEU A 408 26.94 16.02 -25.43
C LEU A 408 27.36 17.18 -24.53
N LYS A 409 27.45 16.98 -23.21
CA LYS A 409 27.99 17.99 -22.28
C LYS A 409 29.44 18.32 -22.60
N GLN A 410 30.25 17.32 -22.94
CA GLN A 410 31.65 17.52 -23.30
C GLN A 410 31.78 18.27 -24.64
N GLU A 411 30.95 17.96 -25.64
CA GLU A 411 30.91 18.67 -26.91
C GLU A 411 30.42 20.12 -26.74
N LEU A 412 29.39 20.34 -25.93
CA LEU A 412 28.92 21.68 -25.57
C LEU A 412 30.06 22.51 -24.96
N GLU A 413 30.79 21.96 -23.99
CA GLU A 413 31.92 22.69 -23.39
C GLU A 413 33.04 22.98 -24.40
N ARG A 414 33.35 22.04 -25.30
CA ARG A 414 34.33 22.29 -26.39
C ARG A 414 33.88 23.43 -27.32
N THR A 415 32.61 23.43 -27.73
CA THR A 415 32.06 24.49 -28.61
C THR A 415 32.03 25.84 -27.90
N LYS A 416 31.72 25.87 -26.60
CA LYS A 416 31.77 27.07 -25.79
C LYS A 416 33.19 27.64 -25.70
N VAL A 417 34.19 26.82 -25.42
CA VAL A 417 35.60 27.25 -25.39
C VAL A 417 36.05 27.76 -26.77
N ALA A 418 35.65 27.09 -27.85
CA ALA A 418 35.95 27.54 -29.22
C ALA A 418 35.29 28.88 -29.56
N LEU A 419 34.03 29.07 -29.14
CA LEU A 419 33.30 30.33 -29.29
C LEU A 419 33.98 31.45 -28.51
N ASP A 420 34.35 31.23 -27.25
CA ASP A 420 35.06 32.21 -26.41
C ASP A 420 36.40 32.60 -27.03
N ALA A 421 37.15 31.65 -27.59
CA ALA A 421 38.38 31.94 -28.33
C ALA A 421 38.12 32.78 -29.60
N SER A 422 37.04 32.49 -30.34
CA SER A 422 36.67 33.28 -31.52
C SER A 422 36.21 34.70 -31.17
N ASN A 423 35.47 34.86 -30.07
CA ASN A 423 35.08 36.16 -29.53
C ASN A 423 36.31 36.96 -29.06
N GLY A 424 37.30 36.31 -28.45
CA GLY A 424 38.58 36.93 -28.12
C GLY A 424 39.31 37.44 -29.37
N LYS A 425 39.36 36.65 -30.45
CA LYS A 425 39.94 37.08 -31.74
C LYS A 425 39.20 38.26 -32.36
N LEU A 426 37.87 38.26 -32.25
CA LEU A 426 37.04 39.36 -32.75
C LEU A 426 37.36 40.66 -32.00
N LYS A 427 37.42 40.62 -30.67
CA LYS A 427 37.82 41.77 -29.85
C LYS A 427 39.20 42.31 -30.21
N LEU A 428 40.19 41.43 -30.42
CA LEU A 428 41.52 41.86 -30.86
C LEU A 428 41.50 42.53 -32.25
N LYS A 429 40.64 42.07 -33.17
CA LYS A 429 40.45 42.73 -34.48
C LYS A 429 39.79 44.09 -34.33
N GLU A 430 38.80 44.22 -33.46
CA GLU A 430 38.16 45.51 -33.14
C GLU A 430 39.18 46.50 -32.56
N GLU A 431 40.01 46.06 -31.61
CA GLU A 431 41.10 46.87 -31.04
C GLU A 431 42.15 47.25 -32.09
N LEU A 432 42.50 46.33 -33.00
CA LEU A 432 43.43 46.60 -34.10
C LEU A 432 42.86 47.64 -35.06
N VAL A 433 41.59 47.51 -35.46
CA VAL A 433 40.91 48.50 -36.30
C VAL A 433 40.86 49.86 -35.59
N ALA A 434 40.52 49.90 -34.30
CA ALA A 434 40.53 51.13 -33.52
C ALA A 434 41.94 51.77 -33.47
N ALA A 435 42.99 50.98 -33.28
CA ALA A 435 44.38 51.45 -33.28
C ALA A 435 44.82 51.95 -34.67
N ALA A 436 44.45 51.24 -35.74
CA ALA A 436 44.73 51.65 -37.12
C ALA A 436 44.03 52.97 -37.47
N MET A 437 42.76 53.11 -37.09
CA MET A 437 42.00 54.36 -37.26
C MET A 437 42.63 55.52 -36.46
N ALA A 438 43.07 55.27 -35.23
CA ALA A 438 43.77 56.28 -34.42
C ALA A 438 45.13 56.68 -35.04
N ALA A 439 45.90 55.71 -35.55
CA ALA A 439 47.16 55.94 -36.23
C ALA A 439 46.96 56.73 -37.54
N GLN A 440 45.94 56.38 -38.34
CA GLN A 440 45.56 57.13 -39.53
C GLN A 440 45.19 58.58 -39.17
N ALA A 441 44.34 58.78 -38.16
CA ALA A 441 43.96 60.12 -37.71
C ALA A 441 45.18 60.94 -37.23
N ALA A 442 46.18 60.31 -36.60
CA ALA A 442 47.42 60.96 -36.21
C ALA A 442 48.30 61.31 -37.44
N ALA A 443 48.40 60.42 -38.42
CA ALA A 443 49.14 60.65 -39.66
C ALA A 443 48.52 61.78 -40.49
N GLU A 444 47.19 61.80 -40.64
CA GLU A 444 46.47 62.88 -41.32
C GLU A 444 46.66 64.23 -40.63
N LYS A 445 46.65 64.27 -39.29
CA LYS A 445 46.98 65.48 -38.53
C LYS A 445 48.40 65.95 -38.80
N SER A 446 49.37 65.03 -38.85
CA SER A 446 50.76 65.34 -39.17
C SER A 446 50.93 65.89 -40.58
N LEU A 447 50.26 65.28 -41.57
CA LEU A 447 50.26 65.73 -42.96
C LEU A 447 49.66 67.14 -43.08
N ARG A 448 48.50 67.38 -42.48
CA ARG A 448 47.88 68.73 -42.45
C ARG A 448 48.80 69.78 -41.84
N LEU A 449 49.55 69.43 -40.79
CA LEU A 449 50.54 70.34 -40.19
C LEU A 449 51.72 70.59 -41.12
N ALA A 450 52.21 69.57 -41.84
CA ALA A 450 53.27 69.71 -42.84
C ALA A 450 52.82 70.57 -44.03
N ASP A 451 51.61 70.33 -44.55
CA ASP A 451 51.00 71.11 -45.62
C ASP A 451 50.84 72.57 -45.19
N GLY A 452 50.31 72.82 -43.99
CA GLY A 452 50.21 74.17 -43.42
C GLY A 452 51.57 74.87 -43.28
N ARG A 453 52.61 74.16 -42.81
CA ARG A 453 53.99 74.69 -42.76
C ARG A 453 54.54 75.00 -44.16
N SER A 454 54.29 74.12 -45.12
CA SER A 454 54.76 74.29 -46.50
C SER A 454 54.06 75.45 -47.20
N ALA A 455 52.75 75.64 -46.98
CA ALA A 455 52.00 76.77 -47.47
C ALA A 455 52.55 78.08 -46.90
N GLY A 456 52.75 78.16 -45.58
CA GLY A 456 53.35 79.34 -44.96
C GLY A 456 54.79 79.62 -45.41
N LEU A 457 55.58 78.59 -45.77
CA LEU A 457 56.90 78.79 -46.38
C LEU A 457 56.80 79.31 -47.82
N ARG A 458 55.85 78.81 -48.62
CA ARG A 458 55.58 79.30 -49.98
C ARG A 458 55.17 80.77 -49.96
N GLU A 459 54.24 81.16 -49.10
CA GLU A 459 53.84 82.56 -48.93
C GLU A 459 55.04 83.47 -48.60
N ARG A 460 55.96 83.01 -47.73
CA ARG A 460 57.19 83.75 -47.42
C ARG A 460 58.13 83.85 -48.61
N ILE A 461 58.29 82.77 -49.39
CA ILE A 461 59.11 82.77 -50.60
C ILE A 461 58.51 83.72 -51.64
N GLU A 462 57.20 83.68 -51.85
CA GLU A 462 56.46 84.58 -52.75
C GLU A 462 56.64 86.03 -52.31
N GLU A 463 56.52 86.34 -51.02
CA GLU A 463 56.77 87.69 -50.51
C GLU A 463 58.23 88.12 -50.69
N LEU A 464 59.21 87.24 -50.43
CA LEU A 464 60.62 87.54 -50.70
C LEU A 464 60.89 87.72 -52.20
N THR A 465 60.19 86.99 -53.06
CA THR A 465 60.29 87.11 -54.53
C THR A 465 59.69 88.42 -54.99
N ARG A 466 58.53 88.81 -54.45
CA ARG A 466 57.92 90.13 -54.68
C ARG A 466 58.85 91.26 -54.23
N GLN A 467 59.48 91.12 -53.06
CA GLN A 467 60.50 92.06 -52.60
C GLN A 467 61.73 92.12 -53.51
N LEU A 468 62.16 90.98 -54.07
CA LEU A 468 63.22 90.94 -55.09
C LEU A 468 62.80 91.61 -56.39
N GLU A 469 61.60 91.37 -56.91
CA GLU A 469 61.05 92.03 -58.11
C GLU A 469 60.88 93.54 -57.89
N GLU A 470 60.44 93.98 -56.71
CA GLU A 470 60.38 95.39 -56.32
C GLU A 470 61.78 96.02 -56.21
N ALA A 471 62.77 95.28 -55.70
CA ALA A 471 64.16 95.73 -55.66
C ALA A 471 64.79 95.78 -57.06
N GLU A 472 64.52 94.79 -57.92
CA GLU A 472 65.00 94.71 -59.30
C GLU A 472 64.34 95.77 -60.19
N SER A 473 63.05 96.04 -60.04
CA SER A 473 62.37 97.13 -60.75
C SER A 473 62.88 98.51 -60.32
N ARG A 474 63.20 98.69 -59.02
CA ARG A 474 63.96 99.86 -58.55
C ARG A 474 65.36 99.91 -59.17
N GLU A 475 66.02 98.77 -59.31
CA GLU A 475 67.34 98.66 -59.95
C GLU A 475 67.30 98.93 -61.47
N GLN A 476 66.26 98.50 -62.18
CA GLN A 476 65.99 98.80 -63.59
C GLN A 476 65.69 100.30 -63.79
N SER A 477 65.06 100.96 -62.80
CA SER A 477 64.91 102.43 -62.80
C SER A 477 66.23 103.19 -62.56
N SER A 478 67.26 102.52 -62.00
CA SER A 478 68.55 103.11 -61.63
C SER A 478 69.76 102.57 -62.39
N ARG A 479 69.58 101.75 -63.44
CA ARG A 479 70.72 101.16 -64.18
C ARG A 479 71.10 102.00 -65.41
N ARG A 480 72.01 102.96 -65.17
CA ARG A 480 73.21 103.07 -66.01
C ARG A 480 74.22 102.04 -65.50
N VAL A 481 74.48 101.03 -66.33
CA VAL A 481 75.73 100.27 -66.47
C VAL A 481 76.44 99.84 -65.17
N ARG A 482 76.48 98.52 -64.94
CA ARG A 482 77.71 97.75 -64.69
C ARG A 482 77.38 96.26 -64.81
N HIS A 483 77.87 95.63 -65.89
CA HIS A 483 78.00 94.19 -65.96
C HIS A 483 78.94 93.73 -64.86
N ILE A 484 78.40 93.08 -63.83
CA ILE A 484 79.18 92.33 -62.85
C ILE A 484 78.85 90.87 -63.09
N CYS A 485 79.75 90.22 -63.82
CA CYS A 485 79.78 88.78 -63.99
C CYS A 485 80.15 88.16 -62.63
N TRP A 486 79.30 87.30 -62.06
CA TRP A 486 79.68 86.48 -60.89
C TRP A 486 79.83 85.01 -61.27
N PRO A 487 80.85 84.29 -60.74
CA PRO A 487 81.33 83.03 -61.30
C PRO A 487 80.59 81.80 -60.77
N TRP A 488 80.37 80.82 -61.64
CA TRP A 488 80.02 79.46 -61.28
C TRP A 488 81.17 78.80 -60.50
N ARG A 489 80.92 78.43 -59.24
CA ARG A 489 81.78 77.50 -58.51
C ARG A 489 81.22 76.08 -58.67
N VAL A 490 81.96 75.27 -59.42
CA VAL A 490 81.85 73.82 -59.43
C VAL A 490 82.32 73.32 -58.06
N LEU A 491 81.41 72.75 -57.27
CA LEU A 491 81.75 71.91 -56.13
C LEU A 491 81.36 70.47 -56.48
N THR A 492 82.30 69.78 -57.11
CA THR A 492 82.47 68.34 -56.96
C THR A 492 82.99 68.07 -55.55
N ASN A 493 82.22 67.38 -54.71
CA ASN A 493 82.76 66.74 -53.50
C ASN A 493 82.27 65.31 -53.37
N ASN A 494 83.21 64.43 -53.72
CA ASN A 494 83.49 63.07 -53.30
C ASN A 494 82.46 62.26 -52.50
N VAL A 495 82.14 61.14 -53.15
CA VAL A 495 81.70 59.85 -52.63
C VAL A 495 82.83 59.19 -51.81
N ASN A 496 82.53 58.81 -50.57
CA ASN A 496 82.94 57.60 -49.81
C ASN A 496 83.48 57.76 -48.38
N ASN A 497 82.79 57.03 -47.49
CA ASN A 497 83.24 56.28 -46.32
C ASN A 497 83.76 57.02 -45.07
N ARG A 498 82.90 57.06 -44.04
CA ARG A 498 83.22 56.46 -42.74
C ARG A 498 81.97 55.96 -42.03
N MET A 499 82.00 54.67 -41.71
CA MET A 499 81.05 53.94 -40.89
C MET A 499 80.80 54.62 -39.53
N GLN A 500 79.55 54.59 -39.07
CA GLN A 500 79.20 54.26 -37.69
C GLN A 500 77.74 53.77 -37.61
N ASN A 501 77.62 52.44 -37.45
CA ASN A 501 76.63 51.67 -36.72
C ASN A 501 75.26 52.32 -36.40
N VAL A 502 74.21 51.90 -37.11
CA VAL A 502 72.89 51.70 -36.49
C VAL A 502 72.33 50.37 -37.00
N ARG A 503 72.02 49.49 -36.04
CA ARG A 503 71.57 48.11 -36.23
C ARG A 503 70.35 48.04 -37.16
N ARG A 504 70.42 47.14 -38.13
CA ARG A 504 69.23 46.50 -38.71
C ARG A 504 68.53 45.75 -37.58
N MET A 505 67.34 46.18 -37.19
CA MET A 505 66.37 45.30 -36.53
C MET A 505 65.38 44.86 -37.59
N ILE A 506 65.57 43.64 -38.05
CA ILE A 506 64.53 42.82 -38.68
C ILE A 506 63.70 42.29 -37.52
N PRO A 507 62.38 42.48 -37.47
CA PRO A 507 61.53 41.63 -36.64
C PRO A 507 61.30 40.31 -37.37
N GLU A 508 61.84 39.24 -36.81
CA GLU A 508 61.48 37.86 -37.13
C GLU A 508 59.96 37.68 -36.93
N MET A 509 59.23 37.41 -38.00
CA MET A 509 57.92 36.79 -37.90
C MET A 509 58.13 35.27 -37.87
N GLN A 510 58.28 34.71 -36.67
CA GLN A 510 58.11 33.29 -36.45
C GLN A 510 57.34 33.03 -35.15
N ALA A 511 56.26 32.25 -35.33
CA ALA A 511 55.65 31.32 -34.40
C ALA A 511 54.95 31.86 -33.13
N PHE A 512 53.62 31.98 -33.23
CA PHE A 512 52.72 31.58 -32.14
C PHE A 512 51.80 30.46 -32.63
N LEU A 513 52.24 29.23 -32.40
CA LEU A 513 51.40 28.05 -32.25
C LEU A 513 51.78 27.45 -30.91
N HIS A 514 50.97 27.71 -29.89
CA HIS A 514 50.61 26.77 -28.83
C HIS A 514 49.34 27.27 -28.13
#